data_AF-A0A2S6C040-F1
#
_entry.id   AF-A0A2S6C040-F1
#
_cell.length_a   1.000
_cell.length_b   1.000
_cell.length_c   1.000
_cell.angle_alpha   90.00
_cell.angle_beta   90.00
_cell.angle_gamma   90.00
#
_symmetry.space_group_name_H-M   'P 1'
#
loop_
_entity.id
_entity.type
_entity.pdbx_description
1 polymer ?
#
loop_
_entity_poly.entity_id
_entity_poly.type
_entity_poly.pdbx_seq_one_letter_code
_entity_poly.pdbx_strand_id
1 'polypeptide(L)'
;MLVFPNQTEAVVALQPFPAILPGTAEFLKVQESYWNAQQRSVAPSAFFQPHTPEHVSVIVQEIVRAGLPFAIKGGGHSSNLGGSSTNDGVTIDLSRLDHMVIAEDKKTVRLGPGVRWGVLFKILDEQELAAAGGRDASVGVPGFLVGGGLSAWGAKHGWGSDSIVSADVVLADGTLVTADQQTHPDLLRALKGGGAHNFGVMTSVTITLYPCDGMWGGMQIVSDKSFPDLFGAIDHYAKNLAQDGKANLIVDIVHHNDPARFKDADLIALVQMAYCEPTPEPAVF
;
A
#
# COMPACT_ATOMS: atom_id res chain seq x y z
N MET A 1 -3.48 -30.17 16.21
CA MET A 1 -3.16 -28.91 16.90
C MET A 1 -1.65 -28.86 17.04
N LEU A 2 -0.96 -28.20 16.10
CA LEU A 2 0.49 -28.01 16.21
C LEU A 2 0.70 -26.93 17.27
N VAL A 3 1.22 -27.34 18.44
CA VAL A 3 1.63 -26.42 19.49
C VAL A 3 2.97 -25.84 19.04
N PHE A 4 2.97 -24.57 18.63
CA PHE A 4 4.21 -23.88 18.26
C PHE A 4 5.04 -23.60 19.52
N PRO A 5 6.37 -23.74 19.45
CA PRO A 5 7.23 -23.63 20.62
C PRO A 5 7.35 -22.19 21.14
N ASN A 6 7.86 -22.08 22.36
CA ASN A 6 8.02 -20.86 23.16
C ASN A 6 8.67 -19.71 22.36
N GLN A 7 8.20 -18.47 22.54
CA GLN A 7 8.63 -17.24 21.81
C GLN A 7 10.16 -17.07 21.67
N THR A 8 10.93 -17.60 22.61
CA THR A 8 12.40 -17.60 22.63
C THR A 8 13.04 -18.39 21.49
N GLU A 9 12.47 -19.52 21.08
CA GLU A 9 13.03 -20.36 19.99
C GLU A 9 12.93 -19.66 18.64
N ALA A 10 11.88 -18.86 18.43
CA ALA A 10 11.67 -18.08 17.21
C ALA A 10 12.79 -17.06 16.96
N VAL A 11 13.26 -16.41 18.02
CA VAL A 11 14.32 -15.40 17.98
C VAL A 11 15.71 -16.04 17.88
N VAL A 12 15.94 -17.15 18.60
CA VAL A 12 17.21 -17.87 18.57
C VAL A 12 17.48 -18.45 17.17
N ALA A 13 16.45 -18.95 16.48
CA ALA A 13 16.58 -19.52 15.14
C ALA A 13 17.05 -18.49 14.08
N LEU A 14 16.89 -17.20 14.35
CA LEU A 14 17.19 -16.10 13.43
C LEU A 14 18.47 -15.33 13.78
N GLN A 15 19.26 -15.79 14.75
CA GLN A 15 20.59 -15.22 15.02
C GLN A 15 21.54 -15.49 13.84
N PRO A 16 22.45 -14.56 13.49
CA PRO A 16 22.79 -13.32 14.19
C PRO A 16 22.00 -12.07 13.71
N PHE A 17 20.88 -12.21 13.00
CA PHE A 17 20.12 -11.03 12.58
C PHE A 17 19.63 -10.24 13.79
N PRO A 18 19.91 -8.93 13.88
CA PRO A 18 19.47 -8.11 15.00
C PRO A 18 17.94 -8.14 15.12
N ALA A 19 17.46 -8.75 16.19
CA ALA A 19 16.05 -8.77 16.54
C ALA A 19 15.69 -7.53 17.37
N ILE A 20 14.58 -6.89 17.04
CA ILE A 20 13.98 -5.85 17.87
C ILE A 20 12.99 -6.55 18.80
N LEU A 21 13.31 -6.57 20.10
CA LEU A 21 12.63 -7.38 21.10
C LEU A 21 11.61 -6.56 21.92
N PRO A 22 10.53 -7.20 22.39
CA PRO A 22 9.57 -6.59 23.31
C PRO A 22 10.24 -5.93 24.52
N GLY A 23 9.64 -4.84 24.99
CA GLY A 23 10.15 -4.07 26.13
C GLY A 23 11.24 -3.04 25.78
N THR A 24 11.68 -2.96 24.52
CA THR A 24 12.60 -1.91 24.04
C THR A 24 11.84 -0.71 23.46
N ALA A 25 12.47 0.46 23.45
CA ALA A 25 11.90 1.67 22.84
C ALA A 25 11.74 1.51 21.32
N GLU A 26 12.68 0.80 20.70
CA GLU A 26 12.68 0.46 19.28
C GLU A 26 11.47 -0.42 18.93
N PHE A 27 11.15 -1.41 19.76
CA PHE A 27 9.97 -2.24 19.56
C PHE A 27 8.69 -1.42 19.64
N LEU A 28 8.54 -0.56 20.66
CA LEU A 28 7.39 0.33 20.77
C LEU A 28 7.25 1.21 19.53
N LYS A 29 8.35 1.80 19.06
CA LYS A 29 8.35 2.63 17.85
C LYS A 29 7.86 1.87 16.61
N VAL A 30 8.33 0.63 16.40
CA VAL A 30 7.87 -0.20 15.27
C VAL A 30 6.40 -0.61 15.44
N GLN A 31 6.00 -0.97 16.66
CA GLN A 31 4.62 -1.33 16.99
C GLN A 31 3.65 -0.16 16.79
N GLU A 32 4.04 1.06 17.15
CA GLU A 32 3.21 2.26 17.00
C GLU A 32 3.17 2.77 15.54
N SER A 33 4.12 2.34 14.71
CA SER A 33 4.21 2.79 13.31
C SER A 33 3.14 2.21 12.37
N TYR A 34 2.39 1.17 12.77
CA TYR A 34 1.26 0.72 11.94
C TYR A 34 0.20 1.80 11.90
N TRP A 35 -0.37 2.06 10.73
CA TRP A 35 -1.47 3.02 10.57
C TRP A 35 -2.75 2.50 11.23
N ASN A 36 -3.09 1.23 10.97
CA ASN A 36 -4.32 0.62 11.46
C ASN A 36 -4.19 0.17 12.92
N ALA A 37 -5.15 0.58 13.76
CA ALA A 37 -5.16 0.26 15.19
C ALA A 37 -5.27 -1.25 15.50
N GLN A 38 -5.96 -2.03 14.67
CA GLN A 38 -6.08 -3.48 14.85
C GLN A 38 -4.75 -4.19 14.58
N GLN A 39 -3.94 -3.67 13.63
CA GLN A 39 -2.57 -4.16 13.42
C GLN A 39 -1.69 -3.82 14.62
N ARG A 40 -1.87 -2.63 15.23
CA ARG A 40 -1.15 -2.21 16.44
C ARG A 40 -1.56 -2.97 17.71
N SER A 41 -2.75 -3.54 17.77
CA SER A 41 -3.21 -4.26 18.96
C SER A 41 -2.63 -5.68 19.10
N VAL A 42 -1.93 -6.16 18.08
CA VAL A 42 -1.28 -7.48 18.05
C VAL A 42 0.22 -7.30 17.83
N ALA A 43 1.04 -8.03 18.60
CA ALA A 43 2.48 -7.79 18.66
C ALA A 43 3.28 -9.10 18.49
N PRO A 44 4.29 -9.14 17.61
CA PRO A 44 5.11 -10.33 17.40
C PRO A 44 6.09 -10.54 18.56
N SER A 45 6.69 -11.73 18.60
CA SER A 45 7.80 -12.05 19.52
C SER A 45 9.06 -11.24 19.22
N ALA A 46 9.25 -10.83 17.95
CA ALA A 46 10.30 -9.92 17.52
C ALA A 46 9.98 -9.30 16.15
N PHE A 47 10.57 -8.13 15.89
CA PHE A 47 10.69 -7.59 14.54
C PHE A 47 12.11 -7.81 13.99
N PHE A 48 12.19 -8.07 12.69
CA PHE A 48 13.44 -8.08 11.94
C PHE A 48 13.37 -7.03 10.84
N GLN A 49 14.39 -6.17 10.77
CA GLN A 49 14.49 -5.08 9.78
C GLN A 49 15.64 -5.35 8.80
N PRO A 50 15.43 -6.21 7.78
CA PRO A 50 16.46 -6.52 6.79
C PRO A 50 16.81 -5.29 5.94
N HIS A 51 18.10 -5.14 5.61
CA HIS A 51 18.62 -4.02 4.83
C HIS A 51 18.92 -4.39 3.37
N THR A 52 18.92 -5.69 3.06
CA THR A 52 19.14 -6.20 1.70
C THR A 52 18.19 -7.37 1.38
N PRO A 53 17.95 -7.70 0.10
CA PRO A 53 17.19 -8.89 -0.29
C PRO A 53 17.78 -10.20 0.25
N GLU A 54 19.11 -10.28 0.39
CA GLU A 54 19.79 -11.46 0.94
C GLU A 54 19.48 -11.64 2.43
N HIS A 55 19.36 -10.55 3.20
CA HIS A 55 18.89 -10.65 4.59
C HIS A 55 17.47 -11.23 4.65
N VAL A 56 16.58 -10.80 3.72
CA VAL A 56 15.23 -11.35 3.61
C VAL A 56 15.26 -12.84 3.28
N SER A 57 16.10 -13.24 2.30
CA SER A 57 16.32 -14.65 1.94
C SER A 57 16.66 -15.51 3.14
N VAL A 58 17.67 -15.11 3.91
CA VAL A 58 18.10 -15.90 5.08
C VAL A 58 17.00 -15.93 6.13
N ILE A 59 16.39 -14.79 6.46
CA ILE A 59 15.27 -14.75 7.44
C ILE A 59 14.14 -15.69 7.03
N VAL A 60 13.75 -15.71 5.75
CA VAL A 60 12.69 -16.60 5.23
C VAL A 60 13.10 -18.07 5.38
N GLN A 61 14.32 -18.43 5.01
CA GLN A 61 14.81 -19.81 5.15
C GLN A 61 14.77 -20.28 6.60
N GLU A 62 15.20 -19.44 7.54
CA GLU A 62 15.20 -19.79 8.96
C GLU A 62 13.79 -19.92 9.53
N ILE A 63 12.87 -19.02 9.16
CA ILE A 63 11.46 -19.09 9.55
C ILE A 63 10.82 -20.38 9.04
N VAL A 64 11.06 -20.73 7.77
CA VAL A 64 10.52 -21.95 7.14
C VAL A 64 11.12 -23.20 7.77
N ARG A 65 12.44 -23.23 7.99
CA ARG A 65 13.14 -24.33 8.65
C ARG A 65 12.62 -24.58 10.07
N ALA A 66 12.34 -23.50 10.81
CA ALA A 66 11.83 -23.57 12.18
C ALA A 66 10.30 -23.71 12.27
N GLY A 67 9.57 -23.63 11.16
CA GLY A 67 8.10 -23.70 11.14
C GLY A 67 7.44 -22.56 11.92
N LEU A 68 8.04 -21.37 11.91
CA LEU A 68 7.56 -20.21 12.68
C LEU A 68 6.45 -19.47 11.93
N PRO A 69 5.33 -19.14 12.59
CA PRO A 69 4.38 -18.18 12.05
C PRO A 69 5.07 -16.82 11.84
N PHE A 70 4.70 -16.10 10.79
CA PHE A 70 5.27 -14.79 10.53
C PHE A 70 4.30 -13.85 9.80
N ALA A 71 4.56 -12.55 9.92
CA ALA A 71 3.92 -11.50 9.14
C ALA A 71 4.94 -10.71 8.32
N ILE A 72 4.47 -10.08 7.24
CA ILE A 72 5.26 -9.19 6.40
C ILE A 72 4.71 -7.77 6.53
N LYS A 73 5.56 -6.83 6.93
CA LYS A 73 5.20 -5.42 7.08
C LYS A 73 5.97 -4.59 6.05
N GLY A 74 5.23 -4.01 5.10
CA GLY A 74 5.71 -2.89 4.28
C GLY A 74 5.20 -1.56 4.85
N GLY A 75 4.04 -1.13 4.37
CA GLY A 75 3.33 0.09 4.79
C GLY A 75 2.77 0.09 6.22
N GLY A 76 2.41 -1.09 6.74
CA GLY A 76 1.65 -1.21 8.00
C GLY A 76 0.19 -0.74 7.89
N HIS A 77 -0.39 -0.79 6.68
CA HIS A 77 -1.72 -0.26 6.33
C HIS A 77 -2.82 -1.32 6.18
N SER A 78 -2.51 -2.60 6.42
CA SER A 78 -3.52 -3.67 6.30
C SER A 78 -4.72 -3.40 7.21
N SER A 79 -5.93 -3.47 6.64
CA SER A 79 -7.18 -3.43 7.39
C SER A 79 -7.59 -4.81 7.94
N ASN A 80 -7.00 -5.89 7.42
CA ASN A 80 -7.30 -7.25 7.85
C ASN A 80 -6.48 -7.61 9.07
N LEU A 81 -7.14 -8.02 10.17
CA LEU A 81 -6.47 -8.55 11.36
C LEU A 81 -5.47 -9.65 10.98
N GLY A 82 -4.25 -9.56 11.51
CA GLY A 82 -3.19 -10.52 11.19
C GLY A 82 -2.56 -10.35 9.80
N GLY A 83 -2.97 -9.35 9.01
CA GLY A 83 -2.46 -9.15 7.66
C GLY A 83 -0.99 -8.72 7.65
N SER A 84 -0.65 -7.63 8.32
CA SER A 84 0.73 -7.10 8.36
C SER A 84 1.42 -7.24 9.72
N SER A 85 0.75 -7.84 10.70
CA SER A 85 1.26 -8.10 12.05
C SER A 85 0.80 -9.49 12.51
N THR A 86 1.41 -10.03 13.56
CA THR A 86 1.06 -11.34 14.12
C THR A 86 1.14 -11.32 15.65
N ASN A 87 0.33 -12.14 16.32
CA ASN A 87 0.45 -12.40 17.77
C ASN A 87 1.45 -13.52 18.09
N ASP A 88 1.70 -14.38 17.11
CA ASP A 88 2.52 -15.58 17.26
C ASP A 88 3.66 -15.52 16.24
N GLY A 89 4.89 -15.77 16.70
CA GLY A 89 6.08 -15.74 15.85
C GLY A 89 6.66 -14.35 15.60
N VAL A 90 7.10 -14.07 14.36
CA VAL A 90 7.96 -12.90 14.05
C VAL A 90 7.38 -12.03 12.95
N THR A 91 7.79 -10.75 12.88
CA THR A 91 7.43 -9.89 11.75
C THR A 91 8.68 -9.46 10.98
N ILE A 92 8.64 -9.65 9.67
CA ILE A 92 9.64 -9.12 8.72
C ILE A 92 9.20 -7.70 8.36
N ASP A 93 9.85 -6.70 8.96
CA ASP A 93 9.60 -5.28 8.71
C ASP A 93 10.54 -4.77 7.62
N LEU A 94 10.01 -4.61 6.42
CA LEU A 94 10.74 -4.24 5.22
C LEU A 94 11.00 -2.73 5.11
N SER A 95 10.73 -1.95 6.17
CA SER A 95 10.89 -0.49 6.17
C SER A 95 12.30 0.02 5.87
N ARG A 96 13.33 -0.83 6.02
CA ARG A 96 14.74 -0.47 5.68
C ARG A 96 15.11 -0.71 4.22
N LEU A 97 14.24 -1.33 3.44
CA LEU A 97 14.37 -1.45 1.99
C LEU A 97 13.62 -0.30 1.33
N ASP A 98 14.14 0.92 1.43
CA ASP A 98 13.47 2.18 1.05
C ASP A 98 14.11 2.90 -0.15
N HIS A 99 14.95 2.18 -0.92
CA HIS A 99 15.53 2.69 -2.15
C HIS A 99 14.46 3.14 -3.16
N MET A 100 14.78 4.18 -3.93
CA MET A 100 13.97 4.70 -5.05
C MET A 100 14.92 5.13 -6.17
N VAL A 101 14.74 4.56 -7.35
CA VAL A 101 15.58 4.83 -8.53
C VAL A 101 14.66 5.05 -9.72
N ILE A 102 14.55 6.29 -10.16
CA ILE A 102 13.83 6.67 -11.38
C ILE A 102 14.72 6.37 -12.57
N ALA A 103 14.18 5.70 -13.59
CA ALA A 103 14.90 5.42 -14.82
C ALA A 103 15.26 6.71 -15.57
N GLU A 104 16.39 6.71 -16.29
CA GLU A 104 16.86 7.88 -17.03
C GLU A 104 15.85 8.38 -18.08
N ASP A 105 15.10 7.46 -18.68
CA ASP A 105 14.03 7.76 -19.65
C ASP A 105 12.73 8.26 -18.99
N LYS A 106 12.69 8.32 -17.65
CA LYS A 106 11.56 8.74 -16.80
C LYS A 106 10.29 7.90 -16.97
N LYS A 107 10.36 6.72 -17.58
CA LYS A 107 9.16 5.87 -17.81
C LYS A 107 8.86 4.93 -16.66
N THR A 108 9.82 4.68 -15.79
CA THR A 108 9.66 3.76 -14.66
C THR A 108 10.39 4.24 -13.43
N VAL A 109 9.97 3.73 -12.27
CA VAL A 109 10.70 3.84 -11.01
C VAL A 109 10.82 2.46 -10.39
N ARG A 110 12.05 2.08 -9.99
CA ARG A 110 12.33 0.90 -9.18
C ARG A 110 12.45 1.31 -7.72
N LEU A 111 11.70 0.65 -6.84
CA LEU A 111 11.60 1.03 -5.44
C LEU A 111 11.47 -0.16 -4.50
N GLY A 112 11.90 0.03 -3.27
CA GLY A 112 11.78 -0.97 -2.21
C GLY A 112 10.44 -0.92 -1.44
N PRO A 113 10.10 -2.00 -0.71
CA PRO A 113 8.88 -2.13 0.10
C PRO A 113 8.77 -1.17 1.29
N GLY A 114 9.84 -0.48 1.66
CA GLY A 114 9.84 0.58 2.66
C GLY A 114 9.22 1.89 2.18
N VAL A 115 9.06 2.09 0.86
CA VAL A 115 8.62 3.37 0.29
C VAL A 115 7.13 3.64 0.53
N ARG A 116 6.79 4.90 0.83
CA ARG A 116 5.41 5.40 0.99
C ARG A 116 5.01 6.29 -0.19
N TRP A 117 3.73 6.29 -0.55
CA TRP A 117 3.22 7.06 -1.69
C TRP A 117 3.52 8.55 -1.60
N GLY A 118 3.35 9.18 -0.42
CA GLY A 118 3.60 10.61 -0.25
C GLY A 118 5.05 11.01 -0.49
N VAL A 119 6.00 10.16 -0.09
CA VAL A 119 7.44 10.39 -0.35
C VAL A 119 7.73 10.26 -1.84
N LEU A 120 7.19 9.22 -2.48
CA LEU A 120 7.37 9.02 -3.92
C LEU A 120 6.75 10.17 -4.73
N PHE A 121 5.51 10.56 -4.44
CA PHE A 121 4.82 11.62 -5.16
C PHE A 121 5.56 12.95 -5.08
N LYS A 122 6.13 13.31 -3.93
CA LYS A 122 6.93 14.55 -3.82
C LYS A 122 8.10 14.56 -4.80
N ILE A 123 8.81 13.43 -4.95
CA ILE A 123 9.95 13.30 -5.87
C ILE A 123 9.49 13.30 -7.34
N LEU A 124 8.35 12.69 -7.62
CA LEU A 124 7.79 12.64 -8.98
C LEU A 124 7.27 14.01 -9.43
N ASP A 125 6.64 14.76 -8.53
CA ASP A 125 6.11 16.11 -8.78
C ASP A 125 7.23 17.08 -9.18
N GLU A 126 8.38 17.03 -8.49
CA GLU A 126 9.60 17.79 -8.84
C GLU A 126 10.13 17.48 -10.25
N GLN A 127 9.66 16.40 -10.89
CA GLN A 127 10.08 15.96 -12.21
C GLN A 127 8.95 15.97 -13.25
N GLU A 128 7.77 16.51 -12.91
CA GLU A 128 6.56 16.52 -13.75
C GLU A 128 6.09 15.10 -14.11
N LEU A 129 6.14 14.20 -13.12
CA LEU A 129 5.77 12.79 -13.25
C LEU A 129 4.65 12.42 -12.27
N ALA A 130 3.87 11.41 -12.65
CA ALA A 130 2.88 10.77 -11.82
C ALA A 130 3.00 9.25 -11.90
N ALA A 131 2.40 8.58 -10.91
CA ALA A 131 2.20 7.14 -10.89
C ALA A 131 0.76 6.84 -10.52
N ALA A 132 0.23 5.69 -10.97
CA ALA A 132 -1.09 5.20 -10.58
C ALA A 132 -1.07 4.67 -9.13
N GLY A 133 -0.95 5.60 -8.18
CA GLY A 133 -0.69 5.31 -6.78
C GLY A 133 -1.87 5.45 -5.83
N GLY A 134 -1.59 5.19 -4.55
CA GLY A 134 -2.56 5.27 -3.47
C GLY A 134 -2.99 6.70 -3.16
N ARG A 135 -4.21 6.83 -2.63
CA ARG A 135 -4.85 8.12 -2.35
C ARG A 135 -4.54 8.66 -0.94
N ASP A 136 -3.90 7.85 -0.09
CA ASP A 136 -3.37 8.26 1.22
C ASP A 136 -1.84 8.22 1.18
N ALA A 137 -1.22 9.34 1.59
CA ALA A 137 0.23 9.54 1.51
C ALA A 137 1.06 8.54 2.34
N SER A 138 0.49 8.00 3.42
CA SER A 138 1.17 7.10 4.34
C SER A 138 1.12 5.62 3.93
N VAL A 139 0.33 5.29 2.90
CA VAL A 139 0.23 3.93 2.36
C VAL A 139 1.57 3.49 1.76
N GLY A 140 1.98 2.25 2.06
CA GLY A 140 3.18 1.65 1.47
C GLY A 140 2.97 1.24 0.02
N VAL A 141 3.93 1.55 -0.85
CA VAL A 141 3.79 1.38 -2.30
C VAL A 141 3.57 -0.09 -2.67
N PRO A 142 4.46 -1.05 -2.35
CA PRO A 142 4.29 -2.41 -2.90
C PRO A 142 3.08 -3.15 -2.33
N GLY A 143 2.78 -2.96 -1.05
CA GLY A 143 1.59 -3.54 -0.41
C GLY A 143 0.27 -3.08 -1.06
N PHE A 144 0.20 -1.82 -1.48
CA PHE A 144 -0.93 -1.29 -2.24
C PHE A 144 -1.06 -1.94 -3.63
N LEU A 145 0.07 -2.08 -4.34
CA LEU A 145 0.09 -2.62 -5.70
C LEU A 145 -0.31 -4.09 -5.71
N VAL A 146 0.25 -4.91 -4.82
CA VAL A 146 -0.07 -6.36 -4.77
C VAL A 146 -1.49 -6.65 -4.30
N GLY A 147 -2.16 -5.69 -3.65
CA GLY A 147 -3.59 -5.75 -3.34
C GLY A 147 -4.51 -5.28 -4.48
N GLY A 148 -3.96 -4.92 -5.64
CA GLY A 148 -4.69 -4.41 -6.80
C GLY A 148 -4.46 -2.92 -6.99
N GLY A 149 -4.74 -2.11 -5.96
CA GLY A 149 -4.40 -0.68 -5.93
C GLY A 149 -5.39 0.24 -6.66
N LEU A 150 -6.40 0.76 -5.97
CA LEU A 150 -7.36 1.70 -6.54
C LEU A 150 -6.82 3.14 -6.51
N SER A 151 -6.57 3.71 -7.69
CA SER A 151 -5.92 5.02 -7.89
C SER A 151 -6.87 6.08 -8.48
N ALA A 152 -6.56 7.35 -8.27
CA ALA A 152 -7.20 8.47 -8.98
C ALA A 152 -6.98 8.38 -10.50
N TRP A 153 -5.88 7.76 -10.92
CA TRP A 153 -5.53 7.53 -12.33
C TRP A 153 -6.22 6.29 -12.93
N GLY A 154 -7.11 5.63 -12.17
CA GLY A 154 -7.66 4.33 -12.50
C GLY A 154 -8.37 4.27 -13.86
N ALA A 155 -9.15 5.30 -14.18
CA ALA A 155 -9.88 5.36 -15.44
C ALA A 155 -8.95 5.52 -16.67
N LYS A 156 -7.75 6.11 -16.50
CA LYS A 156 -6.78 6.34 -17.57
C LYS A 156 -5.77 5.19 -17.72
N HIS A 157 -5.35 4.61 -16.60
CA HIS A 157 -4.18 3.71 -16.53
C HIS A 157 -4.47 2.33 -15.93
N GLY A 158 -5.72 2.05 -15.58
CA GLY A 158 -6.09 0.79 -14.92
C GLY A 158 -5.73 0.79 -13.44
N TRP A 159 -5.69 -0.39 -12.85
CA TRP A 159 -5.36 -0.57 -11.44
C TRP A 159 -3.87 -0.26 -11.20
N GLY A 160 -3.51 0.11 -9.98
CA GLY A 160 -2.10 0.31 -9.61
C GLY A 160 -1.25 -0.91 -9.93
N SER A 161 -1.79 -2.12 -9.71
CA SER A 161 -1.15 -3.39 -10.10
C SER A 161 -0.84 -3.52 -11.59
N ASP A 162 -1.63 -2.90 -12.47
CA ASP A 162 -1.37 -2.91 -13.92
C ASP A 162 -0.04 -2.23 -14.24
N SER A 163 0.36 -1.24 -13.43
CA SER A 163 1.63 -0.51 -13.55
C SER A 163 2.88 -1.34 -13.21
N ILE A 164 2.75 -2.51 -12.57
CA ILE A 164 3.92 -3.34 -12.22
C ILE A 164 4.57 -3.86 -13.51
N VAL A 165 5.83 -3.48 -13.73
CA VAL A 165 6.67 -3.93 -14.84
C VAL A 165 7.46 -5.17 -14.46
N SER A 166 8.10 -5.12 -13.28
CA SER A 166 8.87 -6.24 -12.72
C SER A 166 8.90 -6.18 -11.20
N ALA A 167 9.23 -7.29 -10.56
CA ALA A 167 9.43 -7.35 -9.11
C ALA A 167 10.54 -8.35 -8.75
N ASP A 168 11.33 -8.02 -7.73
CA ASP A 168 12.26 -8.95 -7.12
C ASP A 168 11.59 -9.57 -5.88
N VAL A 169 11.63 -10.89 -5.78
CA VAL A 169 10.90 -11.66 -4.78
C VAL A 169 11.79 -12.71 -4.15
N VAL A 170 11.75 -12.82 -2.83
CA VAL A 170 12.29 -13.96 -2.08
C VAL A 170 11.18 -15.01 -1.96
N LEU A 171 11.40 -16.18 -2.54
CA LEU A 171 10.50 -17.32 -2.44
C LEU A 171 10.63 -18.04 -1.09
N ALA A 172 9.73 -18.98 -0.81
CA ALA A 172 9.66 -19.69 0.47
C ALA A 172 10.91 -20.54 0.77
N ASP A 173 11.65 -20.98 -0.25
CA ASP A 173 12.95 -21.66 -0.11
C ASP A 173 14.14 -20.68 0.05
N GLY A 174 13.86 -19.37 0.08
CA GLY A 174 14.83 -18.29 0.11
C GLY A 174 15.37 -17.89 -1.26
N THR A 175 15.01 -18.58 -2.34
CA THR A 175 15.51 -18.22 -3.68
C THR A 175 15.07 -16.81 -4.05
N LEU A 176 16.02 -15.98 -4.48
CA LEU A 176 15.78 -14.66 -5.05
C LEU A 176 15.48 -14.81 -6.54
N VAL A 177 14.29 -14.36 -6.96
CA VAL A 177 13.87 -14.37 -8.36
C VAL A 177 13.41 -12.99 -8.79
N THR A 178 13.60 -12.68 -10.07
CA THR A 178 12.97 -11.53 -10.73
C THR A 178 11.79 -12.02 -11.54
N ALA A 179 10.61 -11.46 -11.28
CA ALA A 179 9.40 -11.69 -12.04
C ALA A 179 9.16 -10.52 -12.99
N ASP A 180 9.18 -10.79 -14.29
CA ASP A 180 8.85 -9.86 -15.37
C ASP A 180 8.10 -10.60 -16.50
N GLN A 181 7.96 -9.99 -17.68
CA GLN A 181 7.24 -10.62 -18.80
C GLN A 181 8.01 -11.79 -19.45
N GLN A 182 9.34 -11.84 -19.30
CA GLN A 182 10.22 -12.82 -19.89
C GLN A 182 10.63 -13.91 -18.89
N THR A 183 10.68 -13.57 -17.60
CA THR A 183 11.19 -14.37 -16.50
C THR A 183 10.11 -14.48 -15.42
N HIS A 184 9.64 -15.70 -15.11
CA HIS A 184 8.51 -15.95 -14.19
C HIS A 184 7.23 -15.09 -14.46
N PRO A 185 6.70 -15.09 -15.70
CA PRO A 185 5.53 -14.27 -16.05
C PRO A 185 4.23 -14.66 -15.34
N ASP A 186 4.14 -15.91 -14.88
CA ASP A 186 3.08 -16.42 -14.02
C ASP A 186 3.14 -15.81 -12.62
N LEU A 187 4.32 -15.72 -12.02
CA LEU A 187 4.54 -15.02 -10.75
C LEU A 187 4.24 -13.52 -10.88
N LEU A 188 4.70 -12.87 -11.96
CA LEU A 188 4.36 -11.47 -12.22
C LEU A 188 2.84 -11.28 -12.24
N ARG A 189 2.11 -12.14 -12.96
CA ARG A 189 0.64 -12.10 -13.01
C ARG A 189 0.03 -12.29 -11.62
N ALA A 190 0.53 -13.23 -10.83
CA ALA A 190 0.04 -13.48 -9.47
C ALA A 190 0.26 -12.28 -8.53
N LEU A 191 1.38 -11.57 -8.66
CA LEU A 191 1.68 -10.37 -7.86
C LEU A 191 0.76 -9.18 -8.21
N LYS A 192 0.13 -9.17 -9.38
CA LYS A 192 -0.83 -8.12 -9.79
C LYS A 192 -2.22 -8.36 -9.20
N GLY A 193 -2.34 -8.22 -7.87
CA GLY A 193 -3.62 -8.32 -7.14
C GLY A 193 -3.79 -9.59 -6.30
N GLY A 194 -2.82 -10.51 -6.32
CA GLY A 194 -2.87 -11.75 -5.54
C GLY A 194 -2.56 -11.59 -4.05
N GLY A 195 -2.34 -10.38 -3.56
CA GLY A 195 -2.09 -10.08 -2.15
C GLY A 195 -0.62 -10.23 -1.72
N ALA A 196 -0.27 -9.62 -0.60
CA ALA A 196 1.12 -9.43 -0.17
C ALA A 196 1.80 -10.65 0.47
N HIS A 197 1.08 -11.74 0.74
CA HIS A 197 1.56 -12.85 1.60
C HIS A 197 1.59 -14.21 0.91
N ASN A 198 1.19 -14.30 -0.36
CA ASN A 198 0.89 -15.59 -0.99
C ASN A 198 2.04 -16.18 -1.81
N PHE A 199 2.89 -15.33 -2.41
CA PHE A 199 3.82 -15.76 -3.47
C PHE A 199 5.30 -15.45 -3.18
N GLY A 200 5.61 -15.00 -1.96
CA GLY A 200 6.95 -14.63 -1.53
C GLY A 200 7.03 -13.22 -0.96
N VAL A 201 8.23 -12.83 -0.52
CA VAL A 201 8.49 -11.50 0.05
C VAL A 201 9.06 -10.60 -1.06
N MET A 202 8.28 -9.62 -1.50
CA MET A 202 8.72 -8.63 -2.51
C MET A 202 9.75 -7.68 -1.90
N THR A 203 10.96 -7.65 -2.45
CA THR A 203 12.10 -6.84 -1.99
C THR A 203 12.36 -5.62 -2.89
N SER A 204 11.85 -5.64 -4.12
CA SER A 204 11.85 -4.49 -5.03
C SER A 204 10.67 -4.60 -6.02
N VAL A 205 10.16 -3.46 -6.49
CA VAL A 205 9.17 -3.38 -7.56
C VAL A 205 9.53 -2.27 -8.52
N THR A 206 9.34 -2.50 -9.82
CA THR A 206 9.41 -1.49 -10.86
C THR A 206 8.02 -1.18 -11.34
N ILE A 207 7.62 0.11 -11.31
CA ILE A 207 6.32 0.56 -11.80
C ILE A 207 6.46 1.60 -12.91
N THR A 208 5.45 1.69 -13.78
CA THR A 208 5.36 2.71 -14.82
C THR A 208 5.07 4.10 -14.25
N LEU A 209 5.68 5.11 -14.85
CA LEU A 209 5.45 6.52 -14.60
C LEU A 209 4.81 7.19 -15.82
N TYR A 210 4.14 8.31 -15.58
CA TYR A 210 3.42 9.08 -16.59
C TYR A 210 3.79 10.56 -16.50
N PRO A 211 3.91 11.30 -17.61
CA PRO A 211 4.00 12.76 -17.57
C PRO A 211 2.76 13.37 -16.88
N CYS A 212 2.98 14.34 -16.01
CA CYS A 212 1.93 15.05 -15.29
C CYS A 212 2.38 16.47 -14.95
N ASP A 213 1.68 17.47 -15.46
CA ASP A 213 1.92 18.90 -15.23
C ASP A 213 0.98 19.52 -14.18
N GLY A 214 0.12 18.70 -13.59
CA GLY A 214 -0.74 19.07 -12.47
C GLY A 214 -2.04 18.27 -12.43
N MET A 215 -2.78 18.44 -11.33
CA MET A 215 -4.10 17.85 -11.14
C MET A 215 -5.02 18.92 -10.54
N TRP A 216 -6.31 18.85 -10.89
CA TRP A 216 -7.34 19.59 -10.18
C TRP A 216 -8.05 18.66 -9.20
N GLY A 217 -8.47 19.17 -8.05
CA GLY A 217 -9.22 18.37 -7.10
C GLY A 217 -9.74 19.20 -5.95
N GLY A 218 -10.55 18.58 -5.12
CA GLY A 218 -11.17 19.25 -3.98
C GLY A 218 -12.12 18.35 -3.21
N MET A 219 -12.65 18.89 -2.12
CA MET A 219 -13.66 18.25 -1.30
C MET A 219 -14.86 19.17 -1.17
N GLN A 220 -16.06 18.62 -1.40
CA GLN A 220 -17.32 19.26 -1.07
C GLN A 220 -17.99 18.52 0.08
N ILE A 221 -18.73 19.26 0.91
CA ILE A 221 -19.55 18.68 1.96
C ILE A 221 -21.00 18.97 1.63
N VAL A 222 -21.80 17.92 1.50
CA VAL A 222 -23.21 17.98 1.11
C VAL A 222 -24.06 17.49 2.27
N SER A 223 -25.09 18.25 2.66
CA SER A 223 -26.06 17.80 3.67
C SER A 223 -27.04 16.78 3.08
N ASP A 224 -27.53 15.89 3.93
CA ASP A 224 -28.65 14.97 3.66
C ASP A 224 -29.85 15.58 2.92
N LYS A 225 -30.16 16.86 3.15
CA LYS A 225 -31.20 17.62 2.44
C LYS A 225 -31.01 17.66 0.92
N SER A 226 -29.77 17.49 0.44
CA SER A 226 -29.41 17.54 -0.98
C SER A 226 -28.96 16.18 -1.51
N PHE A 227 -29.18 15.08 -0.76
CA PHE A 227 -28.85 13.73 -1.22
C PHE A 227 -29.55 13.31 -2.52
N PRO A 228 -30.83 13.65 -2.78
CA PRO A 228 -31.44 13.34 -4.07
C PRO A 228 -30.67 13.93 -5.26
N ASP A 229 -30.24 15.19 -5.14
CA ASP A 229 -29.46 15.87 -6.18
C ASP A 229 -28.05 15.27 -6.30
N LEU A 230 -27.41 14.98 -5.16
CA LEU A 230 -26.10 14.31 -5.13
C LEU A 230 -26.14 12.93 -5.79
N PHE A 231 -27.16 12.11 -5.50
CA PHE A 231 -27.31 10.80 -6.14
C PHE A 231 -27.59 10.92 -7.64
N GLY A 232 -28.33 11.94 -8.06
CA GLY A 232 -28.48 12.29 -9.47
C GLY A 232 -27.14 12.64 -10.14
N ALA A 233 -26.31 13.45 -9.46
CA ALA A 233 -24.97 13.79 -9.94
C ALA A 233 -24.03 12.58 -10.01
N ILE A 234 -24.06 11.69 -9.00
CA ILE A 234 -23.27 10.45 -9.01
C ILE A 234 -23.70 9.52 -10.16
N ASP A 235 -25.00 9.39 -10.42
CA ASP A 235 -25.51 8.62 -11.56
C ASP A 235 -25.06 9.22 -12.90
N HIS A 236 -25.10 10.55 -13.03
CA HIS A 236 -24.57 11.25 -14.20
C HIS A 236 -23.07 11.00 -14.38
N TYR A 237 -22.27 11.18 -13.33
CA TYR A 237 -20.83 10.91 -13.32
C TYR A 237 -20.55 9.46 -13.75
N ALA A 238 -21.21 8.47 -13.13
CA ALA A 238 -20.98 7.05 -13.42
C ALA A 238 -21.29 6.69 -14.89
N LYS A 239 -22.31 7.30 -15.49
CA LYS A 239 -22.67 7.09 -16.90
C LYS A 239 -21.69 7.73 -17.88
N ASN A 240 -20.98 8.78 -17.47
CA ASN A 240 -20.07 9.54 -18.33
C ASN A 240 -18.59 9.26 -18.06
N LEU A 241 -18.25 8.51 -17.01
CA LEU A 241 -16.86 8.18 -16.65
C LEU A 241 -16.06 7.54 -17.80
N ALA A 242 -16.68 6.68 -18.59
CA ALA A 242 -16.00 6.05 -19.73
C ALA A 242 -15.67 7.04 -20.87
N GLN A 243 -16.36 8.19 -20.91
CA GLN A 243 -16.14 9.25 -21.90
C GLN A 243 -15.03 10.21 -21.45
N ASP A 244 -14.86 10.38 -20.13
CA ASP A 244 -13.79 11.16 -19.52
C ASP A 244 -12.96 10.31 -18.55
N GLY A 245 -11.88 9.72 -19.08
CA GLY A 245 -10.99 8.84 -18.34
C GLY A 245 -10.08 9.54 -17.30
N LYS A 246 -10.31 10.82 -16.97
CA LYS A 246 -9.42 11.61 -16.09
C LYS A 246 -10.02 11.88 -14.72
N ALA A 247 -11.31 11.65 -14.54
CA ALA A 247 -12.02 12.00 -13.31
C ALA A 247 -12.13 10.83 -12.32
N ASN A 248 -11.96 11.14 -11.04
CA ASN A 248 -12.16 10.22 -9.92
C ASN A 248 -13.06 10.87 -8.87
N LEU A 249 -14.01 10.10 -8.36
CA LEU A 249 -14.96 10.52 -7.35
C LEU A 249 -14.97 9.53 -6.18
N ILE A 250 -14.94 10.05 -4.95
CA ILE A 250 -15.18 9.29 -3.72
C ILE A 250 -16.29 9.99 -2.97
N VAL A 251 -17.29 9.24 -2.51
CA VAL A 251 -18.39 9.76 -1.71
C VAL A 251 -18.49 8.95 -0.43
N ASP A 252 -18.18 9.59 0.70
CA ASP A 252 -18.33 9.01 2.03
C ASP A 252 -19.55 9.62 2.71
N ILE A 253 -20.56 8.81 3.02
CA ILE A 253 -21.72 9.24 3.82
C ILE A 253 -21.43 8.93 5.28
N VAL A 254 -21.42 9.97 6.11
CA VAL A 254 -21.05 9.87 7.52
C VAL A 254 -22.03 10.64 8.40
N HIS A 255 -22.18 10.19 9.65
CA HIS A 255 -22.78 11.00 10.70
C HIS A 255 -21.84 12.15 11.07
N HIS A 256 -22.39 13.35 11.25
CA HIS A 256 -21.64 14.45 11.85
C HIS A 256 -22.15 14.74 13.26
N ASN A 257 -21.21 15.10 14.14
CA ASN A 257 -21.51 15.41 15.55
C ASN A 257 -21.41 16.92 15.84
N ASP A 258 -21.29 17.75 14.80
CA ASP A 258 -21.19 19.22 14.93
C ASP A 258 -22.50 19.89 14.49
N PRO A 259 -23.44 20.16 15.42
CA PRO A 259 -24.70 20.82 15.10
C PRO A 259 -24.56 22.31 14.75
N ALA A 260 -23.39 22.92 15.00
CA ALA A 260 -23.16 24.33 14.64
C ALA A 260 -22.83 24.51 13.15
N ARG A 261 -22.19 23.50 12.52
CA ARG A 261 -21.86 23.51 11.09
C ARG A 261 -22.98 23.03 10.17
N PHE A 262 -23.74 22.02 10.60
CA PHE A 262 -24.80 21.42 9.80
C PHE A 262 -26.08 21.35 10.63
N LYS A 263 -26.75 22.49 10.75
CA LYS A 263 -27.97 22.61 11.54
C LYS A 263 -29.09 21.79 10.87
N ASP A 264 -29.68 20.88 11.64
CA ASP A 264 -30.79 20.02 11.22
C ASP A 264 -30.43 19.05 10.06
N ALA A 265 -29.20 18.58 10.01
CA ALA A 265 -28.79 17.40 9.24
C ALA A 265 -28.34 16.32 10.23
N ASP A 266 -28.59 15.04 9.91
CA ASP A 266 -28.08 13.89 10.68
C ASP A 266 -26.92 13.20 9.94
N LEU A 267 -26.86 13.40 8.62
CA LEU A 267 -25.86 12.86 7.72
C LEU A 267 -25.29 13.95 6.82
N ILE A 268 -24.00 13.81 6.53
CA ILE A 268 -23.32 14.56 5.46
C ILE A 268 -22.64 13.58 4.50
N ALA A 269 -22.49 14.00 3.25
CA ALA A 269 -21.62 13.36 2.29
C ALA A 269 -20.35 14.19 2.11
N LEU A 270 -19.20 13.53 2.24
CA LEU A 270 -17.89 14.07 1.85
C LEU A 270 -17.62 13.63 0.42
N VAL A 271 -17.66 14.57 -0.51
CA VAL A 271 -17.48 14.33 -1.94
C VAL A 271 -16.07 14.77 -2.32
N GLN A 272 -15.19 13.81 -2.56
CA GLN A 272 -13.81 14.04 -2.94
C GLN A 272 -13.66 13.86 -4.44
N MET A 273 -13.12 14.87 -5.12
CA MET A 273 -12.95 14.92 -6.57
C MET A 273 -11.47 15.04 -6.90
N ALA A 274 -11.03 14.28 -7.88
CA ALA A 274 -9.70 14.42 -8.47
C ALA A 274 -9.77 14.28 -9.99
N TYR A 275 -9.17 15.23 -10.69
CA TYR A 275 -9.02 15.26 -12.13
C TYR A 275 -7.55 15.19 -12.49
N CYS A 276 -7.18 14.25 -13.35
CA CYS A 276 -5.79 13.95 -13.70
C CYS A 276 -5.14 14.97 -14.67
N GLU A 277 -5.64 16.21 -14.66
CA GLU A 277 -5.14 17.37 -15.39
C GLU A 277 -5.45 18.65 -14.57
N PRO A 278 -4.70 19.74 -14.74
CA PRO A 278 -4.92 20.99 -14.02
C PRO A 278 -6.08 21.82 -14.64
N THR A 279 -7.20 21.16 -14.98
CA THR A 279 -8.39 21.81 -15.54
C THR A 279 -9.36 22.18 -14.41
N PRO A 280 -9.60 23.47 -14.13
CA PRO A 280 -10.56 23.88 -13.12
C PRO A 280 -11.98 23.47 -13.49
N GLU A 281 -12.74 22.97 -12.51
CA GLU A 281 -14.17 22.65 -12.63
C GLU A 281 -14.51 21.86 -13.91
N PRO A 282 -13.91 20.68 -14.10
CA PRO A 282 -14.13 19.90 -15.32
C PRO A 282 -15.59 19.43 -15.37
N ALA A 283 -16.19 19.51 -16.55
CA ALA A 283 -17.63 19.34 -16.77
C ALA A 283 -18.21 17.96 -16.40
N VAL A 284 -17.35 16.99 -16.08
CA VAL A 284 -17.74 15.63 -15.68
C VAL A 284 -18.16 15.51 -14.22
N PHE A 285 -17.78 16.48 -13.36
CA PHE A 285 -18.20 16.53 -11.96
C PHE A 285 -19.51 17.29 -11.75
#